data_AF-A0A957U0Z3-F1
#
_entry.id   AF-A0A957U0Z3-F1
#
_cell.length_a   1.000
_cell.length_b   1.000
_cell.length_c   1.000
_cell.angle_alpha   90.00
_cell.angle_beta   90.00
_cell.angle_gamma   90.00
#
_symmetry.space_group_name_H-M   'P 1'
#
loop_
_entity.id
_entity.type
_entity.pdbx_description
1 polymer ?
#
loop_
_entity_poly.entity_id
_entity_poly.type
_entity_poly.pdbx_seq_one_letter_code
_entity_poly.pdbx_strand_id
1 'polypeptide(L)'
;ALPIGIYSAVRQYSLGDYTFTFLGFLGLAIPNFLLALVLMYVAFKYFNQSVGGLFSPEYQNAAWSWDKVKDMLSHLWIPMVIIGTAGTASLIRVMRANLLDELHKPYVVTARAKGLAEWKVIMRYPVRVALNPFVSTAGWVLPALISGEAIVSIVLSLPTTGPLLLRSLMSQDMYLAGSFILMLSTLTLLGTLLSDILLALLDPRIRLE
;
A
#
# COMPACT_ATOMS: atom_id res chain seq x y z
N ALA A 1 3.73 4.79 6.25
CA ALA A 1 4.02 5.88 5.29
C ALA A 1 3.90 7.29 5.91
N LEU A 2 2.73 7.67 6.46
CA LEU A 2 2.44 9.04 6.88
C LEU A 2 3.47 9.68 7.85
N PRO A 3 3.87 9.05 8.97
CA PRO A 3 4.80 9.67 9.90
C PRO A 3 6.19 9.90 9.27
N ILE A 4 6.64 8.95 8.45
CA ILE A 4 7.93 9.00 7.76
C ILE A 4 7.91 10.12 6.70
N GLY A 5 6.85 10.22 5.91
CA GLY A 5 6.69 11.27 4.91
C GLY A 5 6.64 12.67 5.52
N ILE A 6 5.90 12.84 6.62
CA ILE A 6 5.87 14.09 7.40
C ILE A 6 7.26 14.42 7.93
N TYR A 7 7.92 13.46 8.60
CA TYR A 7 9.25 13.66 9.17
C TYR A 7 10.27 14.08 8.11
N SER A 8 10.28 13.37 6.98
CA SER A 8 11.20 13.59 5.86
C SER A 8 11.00 14.96 5.19
N ALA A 9 9.75 15.43 5.06
CA ALA A 9 9.48 16.78 4.53
C ALA A 9 9.80 17.91 5.54
N VAL A 10 9.51 17.71 6.82
CA VAL A 10 9.80 18.73 7.86
C VAL A 10 11.31 18.84 8.14
N ARG A 11 12.04 17.72 8.06
CA ARG A 11 13.50 17.66 8.21
C ARG A 11 14.19 17.36 6.88
N GLN A 12 13.87 18.14 5.87
CA GLN A 12 14.46 18.04 4.54
C GLN A 12 15.99 18.06 4.61
N TYR A 13 16.65 17.20 3.84
CA TYR A 13 18.12 17.04 3.79
C TYR A 13 18.76 16.52 5.08
N SER A 14 17.98 16.04 6.05
CA SER A 14 18.52 15.32 7.20
C SER A 14 18.98 13.90 6.82
N LEU A 15 19.87 13.32 7.62
CA LEU A 15 20.27 11.91 7.45
C LEU A 15 19.07 10.95 7.43
N GLY A 16 18.04 11.24 8.23
CA GLY A 16 16.80 10.46 8.22
C GLY A 16 16.02 10.59 6.91
N ASP A 17 15.92 11.80 6.35
CA ASP A 17 15.31 12.04 5.03
C ASP A 17 16.02 11.21 3.94
N TYR A 18 17.36 11.29 3.88
CA TYR A 18 18.14 10.51 2.93
C TYR A 18 17.97 9.00 3.13
N THR A 19 17.96 8.52 4.38
CA THR A 19 17.82 7.09 4.68
C THR A 19 16.46 6.56 4.23
N PHE A 20 15.36 7.22 4.61
CA PHE A 20 14.01 6.78 4.21
C PHE A 20 13.77 6.95 2.72
N THR A 21 14.32 7.98 2.10
CA THR A 21 14.25 8.19 0.66
C THR A 21 15.00 7.09 -0.08
N PHE A 22 16.22 6.73 0.35
CA PHE A 22 17.01 5.65 -0.22
C PHE A 22 16.30 4.28 -0.10
N LEU A 23 15.82 3.94 1.10
CA LEU A 23 15.03 2.72 1.32
C LEU A 23 13.75 2.72 0.47
N GLY A 24 13.09 3.87 0.36
CA GLY A 24 11.94 4.05 -0.53
C GLY A 24 12.29 3.80 -2.00
N PHE A 25 13.46 4.28 -2.46
CA PHE A 25 13.96 4.02 -3.81
C PHE A 25 14.22 2.55 -4.07
N LEU A 26 14.85 1.84 -3.14
CA LEU A 26 15.02 0.38 -3.25
C LEU A 26 13.67 -0.33 -3.38
N GLY A 27 12.69 0.04 -2.56
CA GLY A 27 11.35 -0.56 -2.59
C GLY A 27 10.54 -0.31 -3.86
N LEU A 28 10.84 0.75 -4.65
CA LEU A 28 10.19 0.97 -5.96
C LEU A 28 11.05 0.49 -7.14
N ALA A 29 12.37 0.42 -6.98
CA ALA A 29 13.28 0.03 -8.06
C ALA A 29 13.29 -1.49 -8.28
N ILE A 30 13.06 -2.27 -7.22
CA ILE A 30 13.01 -3.73 -7.29
C ILE A 30 11.58 -4.16 -7.67
N PRO A 31 11.38 -4.90 -8.77
CA PRO A 31 10.08 -5.46 -9.11
C PRO A 31 9.57 -6.39 -8.01
N ASN A 32 8.29 -6.27 -7.62
CA ASN A 32 7.72 -7.04 -6.51
C ASN A 32 7.83 -8.57 -6.70
N PHE A 33 7.69 -9.06 -7.94
CA PHE A 33 7.85 -10.48 -8.24
C PHE A 33 9.30 -10.97 -8.03
N LEU A 34 10.29 -10.11 -8.32
CA LEU A 34 11.71 -10.44 -8.11
C LEU A 34 12.02 -10.45 -6.62
N LEU A 35 11.50 -9.47 -5.88
CA LEU A 35 11.59 -9.45 -4.42
C LEU A 35 10.93 -10.70 -3.82
N ALA A 36 9.80 -11.14 -4.35
CA ALA A 36 9.13 -12.38 -3.94
C ALA A 36 10.04 -13.60 -4.12
N LEU A 37 10.68 -13.77 -5.28
CA LEU A 37 11.62 -14.87 -5.53
C LEU A 37 12.80 -14.87 -4.55
N VAL A 38 13.39 -13.69 -4.29
CA VAL A 38 14.51 -13.55 -3.36
C VAL A 38 14.08 -13.89 -1.94
N LEU A 39 12.94 -13.36 -1.47
CA LEU A 39 12.44 -13.63 -0.13
C LEU A 39 12.04 -15.10 0.04
N MET A 40 11.44 -15.73 -0.97
CA MET A 40 11.18 -17.19 -0.96
C MET A 40 12.48 -17.98 -0.81
N TYR A 41 13.53 -17.63 -1.55
CA TYR A 41 14.83 -18.31 -1.44
C TYR A 41 15.45 -18.13 -0.04
N VAL A 42 15.39 -16.92 0.51
CA VAL A 42 15.89 -16.62 1.86
C VAL A 42 15.10 -17.37 2.93
N ALA A 43 13.76 -17.37 2.83
CA ALA A 43 12.86 -18.10 3.73
C ALA A 43 13.15 -19.60 3.72
N PHE A 44 13.31 -20.18 2.54
CA PHE A 44 13.67 -21.59 2.41
C PHE A 44 15.06 -21.90 2.97
N LYS A 45 16.08 -21.14 2.58
CA LYS A 45 17.48 -21.42 2.92
C LYS A 45 17.81 -21.18 4.39
N TYR A 46 17.28 -20.11 4.99
CA TYR A 46 17.69 -19.68 6.33
C TYR A 46 16.62 -19.92 7.40
N PHE A 47 15.34 -19.98 7.01
CA PHE A 47 14.23 -20.16 7.96
C PHE A 47 13.54 -21.52 7.83
N ASN A 48 14.02 -22.39 6.93
CA ASN A 48 13.45 -23.71 6.66
C ASN A 48 11.93 -23.67 6.39
N GLN A 49 11.44 -22.56 5.81
CA GLN A 49 10.04 -22.38 5.45
C GLN A 49 9.74 -23.01 4.10
N SER A 50 8.49 -23.43 3.89
CA SER A 50 8.08 -24.00 2.61
C SER A 50 8.20 -22.98 1.47
N VAL A 51 8.55 -23.47 0.29
CA VAL A 51 8.66 -22.63 -0.91
C VAL A 51 7.25 -22.27 -1.39
N GLY A 52 6.85 -21.04 -1.11
CA GLY A 52 5.53 -20.53 -1.50
C GLY A 52 4.39 -21.06 -0.63
N GLY A 53 3.19 -20.57 -0.91
CA GLY A 53 1.99 -20.77 -0.12
C GLY A 53 2.00 -19.96 1.18
N LEU A 54 0.88 -20.03 1.91
CA LEU A 54 0.77 -19.50 3.27
C LEU A 54 0.93 -20.57 4.35
N PHE A 55 1.08 -21.83 3.95
CA PHE A 55 1.07 -22.97 4.86
C PHE A 55 2.16 -23.97 4.48
N SER A 56 2.78 -24.56 5.50
CA SER A 56 3.63 -25.73 5.35
C SER A 56 2.84 -26.91 4.78
N PRO A 57 3.49 -27.88 4.10
CA PRO A 57 2.82 -29.02 3.47
C PRO A 57 1.87 -29.78 4.40
N GLU A 58 2.19 -29.93 5.69
CA GLU A 58 1.32 -30.63 6.64
C GLU A 58 0.00 -29.88 6.90
N TYR A 59 0.03 -28.54 6.85
CA TYR A 59 -1.11 -27.69 7.21
C TYR A 59 -1.97 -27.26 6.01
N GLN A 60 -1.53 -27.46 4.76
CA GLN A 60 -2.27 -27.04 3.56
C GLN A 60 -3.71 -27.59 3.55
N ASN A 61 -3.87 -28.90 3.71
CA ASN A 61 -5.17 -29.58 3.68
C ASN A 61 -5.70 -29.94 5.09
N ALA A 62 -4.99 -29.58 6.15
CA ALA A 62 -5.42 -29.84 7.52
C ALA A 62 -6.63 -28.97 7.90
N ALA A 63 -7.48 -29.47 8.81
CA ALA A 63 -8.54 -28.69 9.42
C ALA A 63 -7.96 -27.47 10.18
N TRP A 64 -8.78 -26.44 10.35
CA TRP A 64 -8.37 -25.25 11.10
C TRP A 64 -8.05 -25.62 12.55
N SER A 65 -6.82 -25.32 12.96
CA SER A 65 -6.30 -25.50 14.31
C SER A 65 -5.45 -24.31 14.70
N TRP A 66 -5.17 -24.17 16.00
CA TRP A 66 -4.28 -23.12 16.49
C TRP A 66 -2.86 -23.24 15.89
N ASP A 67 -2.39 -24.46 15.67
CA ASP A 67 -1.09 -24.70 15.08
C ASP A 67 -1.05 -24.30 13.59
N LYS A 68 -2.14 -24.54 12.85
CA LYS A 68 -2.29 -24.05 11.47
C LYS A 68 -2.29 -22.51 11.39
N VAL A 69 -2.88 -21.83 12.38
CA VAL A 69 -2.85 -20.36 12.45
C VAL A 69 -1.45 -19.83 12.73
N LYS A 70 -0.70 -20.46 13.65
CA LYS A 70 0.69 -20.10 13.91
C LYS A 70 1.57 -20.31 12.68
N ASP A 71 1.40 -21.44 12.01
CA ASP A 71 2.10 -21.75 10.76
C ASP A 71 1.82 -20.68 9.71
N MET A 72 0.55 -20.29 9.52
CA MET A 72 0.17 -19.20 8.63
C MET A 72 0.85 -17.87 8.98
N LEU A 73 0.84 -17.46 10.25
CA LEU A 73 1.48 -16.23 10.70
C LEU A 73 2.99 -16.23 10.45
N SER A 74 3.62 -17.40 10.54
CA SER A 74 5.05 -17.55 10.24
C SER A 74 5.38 -17.42 8.75
N HIS A 75 4.43 -17.63 7.85
CA HIS A 75 4.60 -17.44 6.40
C HIS A 75 4.11 -16.08 5.90
N LEU A 76 3.25 -15.39 6.66
CA LEU A 76 2.63 -14.12 6.27
C LEU A 76 3.61 -12.95 6.12
N TRP A 77 4.79 -12.99 6.75
CA TRP A 77 5.74 -11.89 6.68
C TRP A 77 6.26 -11.65 5.24
N ILE A 78 6.37 -12.69 4.41
CA ILE A 78 6.84 -12.57 3.02
C ILE A 78 5.90 -11.67 2.20
N PRO A 79 4.61 -12.01 2.03
CA PRO A 79 3.68 -11.15 1.29
C PRO A 79 3.47 -9.79 1.98
N MET A 80 3.51 -9.72 3.32
CA MET A 80 3.42 -8.44 4.03
C MET A 80 4.59 -7.51 3.72
N VAL A 81 5.81 -8.02 3.65
CA VAL A 81 6.98 -7.21 3.27
C VAL A 81 6.83 -6.74 1.84
N ILE A 82 6.54 -7.63 0.88
CA ILE A 82 6.46 -7.28 -0.54
C ILE A 82 5.41 -6.19 -0.79
N ILE A 83 4.17 -6.43 -0.36
CA ILE A 83 3.05 -5.50 -0.57
C ILE A 83 3.25 -4.24 0.28
N GLY A 84 3.69 -4.41 1.53
CA GLY A 84 3.84 -3.33 2.50
C GLY A 84 4.95 -2.35 2.12
N THR A 85 6.13 -2.83 1.68
CA THR A 85 7.27 -1.96 1.37
C THR A 85 7.04 -1.16 0.10
N ALA A 86 6.52 -1.78 -0.95
CA ALA A 86 6.29 -1.10 -2.24
C ALA A 86 5.24 0.02 -2.09
N GLY A 87 4.09 -0.29 -1.48
CA GLY A 87 3.05 0.69 -1.20
C GLY A 87 3.53 1.79 -0.26
N THR A 88 4.22 1.43 0.82
CA THR A 88 4.74 2.40 1.80
C THR A 88 5.75 3.36 1.17
N ALA A 89 6.66 2.86 0.34
CA ALA A 89 7.68 3.66 -0.32
C ALA A 89 7.10 4.71 -1.27
N SER A 90 6.08 4.33 -2.04
CA SER A 90 5.34 5.26 -2.92
C SER A 90 4.65 6.34 -2.10
N LEU A 91 3.90 5.93 -1.07
CA LEU A 91 3.14 6.84 -0.22
C LEU A 91 4.04 7.81 0.57
N ILE A 92 5.22 7.39 1.06
CA ILE A 92 6.17 8.30 1.72
C ILE A 92 6.56 9.45 0.79
N ARG A 93 6.83 9.16 -0.48
CA ARG A 93 7.24 10.17 -1.46
C ARG A 93 6.12 11.12 -1.82
N VAL A 94 4.92 10.60 -2.04
CA VAL A 94 3.73 11.42 -2.29
C VAL A 94 3.49 12.38 -1.11
N MET A 95 3.53 11.87 0.14
CA MET A 95 3.39 12.73 1.32
C MET A 95 4.48 13.80 1.37
N ARG A 96 5.74 13.41 1.16
CA ARG A 96 6.88 14.32 1.25
C ARG A 96 6.77 15.44 0.21
N ALA A 97 6.48 15.10 -1.04
CA ALA A 97 6.34 16.06 -2.13
C ALA A 97 5.20 17.04 -1.85
N ASN A 98 4.00 16.54 -1.56
CA ASN A 98 2.84 17.37 -1.26
C ASN A 98 3.09 18.28 -0.04
N LEU A 99 3.74 17.75 1.00
CA LEU A 99 3.99 18.54 2.20
C LEU A 99 5.02 19.65 1.94
N LEU A 100 6.07 19.39 1.15
CA LEU A 100 7.06 20.40 0.77
C LEU A 100 6.43 21.56 -0.02
N ASP A 101 5.48 21.27 -0.91
CA ASP A 101 4.74 22.26 -1.69
C ASP A 101 3.81 23.13 -0.82
N GLU A 102 3.29 22.58 0.27
CA GLU A 102 2.38 23.29 1.20
C GLU A 102 3.13 24.09 2.29
N LEU A 103 4.31 23.63 2.73
CA LEU A 103 5.06 24.21 3.86
C LEU A 103 5.46 25.69 3.66
N HIS A 104 5.56 26.14 2.41
CA HIS A 104 6.00 27.49 2.04
C HIS A 104 4.85 28.43 1.64
N LYS A 105 3.60 27.98 1.75
CA LYS A 105 2.46 28.81 1.34
C LYS A 105 2.17 29.95 2.33
N PRO A 106 1.61 31.09 1.86
CA PRO A 106 1.39 32.29 2.69
C PRO A 106 0.57 32.04 3.96
N TYR A 107 -0.38 31.10 3.94
CA TYR A 107 -1.17 30.76 5.13
C TYR A 107 -0.35 30.08 6.23
N VAL A 108 0.70 29.31 5.87
CA VAL A 108 1.64 28.68 6.81
C VAL A 108 2.56 29.74 7.40
N VAL A 109 3.11 30.60 6.55
CA VAL A 109 3.98 31.72 6.98
C VAL A 109 3.23 32.65 7.93
N THR A 110 1.97 32.98 7.61
CA THR A 110 1.12 33.80 8.47
C THR A 110 0.83 33.11 9.81
N ALA A 111 0.58 31.80 9.81
CA ALA A 111 0.36 31.04 11.05
C ALA A 111 1.63 31.04 11.93
N ARG A 112 2.82 30.86 11.34
CA ARG A 112 4.10 30.97 12.05
C ARG A 112 4.33 32.38 12.61
N ALA A 113 4.05 33.42 11.83
CA ALA A 113 4.18 34.82 12.26
C ALA A 113 3.24 35.17 13.42
N LYS A 114 2.08 34.51 13.54
CA LYS A 114 1.16 34.62 14.68
C LYS A 114 1.65 33.89 15.95
N GLY A 115 2.83 33.27 15.95
CA GLY A 115 3.43 32.61 17.12
C GLY A 115 2.86 31.22 17.43
N LEU A 116 2.16 30.59 16.47
CA LEU A 116 1.70 29.21 16.65
C LEU A 116 2.90 28.24 16.70
N ALA A 117 2.87 27.29 17.63
CA ALA A 117 3.89 26.24 17.73
C ALA A 117 4.01 25.44 16.42
N GLU A 118 5.24 25.17 15.98
CA GLU A 118 5.56 24.59 14.66
C GLU A 118 4.78 23.28 14.39
N TRP A 119 4.73 22.37 15.36
CA TRP A 119 3.96 21.12 15.24
C TRP A 119 2.46 21.36 15.00
N LYS A 120 1.87 22.34 15.70
CA LYS A 120 0.46 22.70 15.56
C LYS A 120 0.18 23.34 14.21
N VAL A 121 1.10 24.16 13.69
CA VAL A 121 1.01 24.72 12.34
C VAL A 121 1.03 23.58 11.32
N ILE A 122 2.06 22.72 11.35
CA ILE A 122 2.25 21.67 10.35
C ILE A 122 1.09 20.67 10.33
N MET A 123 0.68 20.15 11.49
CA MET A 123 -0.38 19.12 11.55
C MET A 123 -1.75 19.68 11.15
N ARG A 124 -2.04 20.94 11.49
CA ARG A 124 -3.38 21.50 11.30
C ARG A 124 -3.62 22.02 9.89
N TYR A 125 -2.59 22.53 9.22
CA TYR A 125 -2.75 23.19 7.93
C TYR A 125 -2.13 22.39 6.76
N PRO A 126 -0.80 22.35 6.54
CA PRO A 126 -0.24 21.74 5.35
C PRO A 126 -0.40 20.21 5.32
N VAL A 127 -0.36 19.51 6.47
CA VAL A 127 -0.58 18.05 6.50
C VAL A 127 -2.00 17.68 6.09
N ARG A 128 -3.00 18.45 6.52
CA ARG A 128 -4.40 18.21 6.13
C ARG A 128 -4.56 18.27 4.61
N VAL A 129 -3.92 19.24 3.96
CA VAL A 129 -3.97 19.38 2.49
C VAL A 129 -3.14 18.30 1.80
N ALA A 130 -1.95 17.99 2.32
CA ALA A 130 -1.05 16.97 1.75
C ALA A 130 -1.64 15.55 1.82
N LEU A 131 -2.64 15.31 2.67
CA LEU A 131 -3.38 14.05 2.77
C LEU A 131 -4.41 13.84 1.66
N ASN A 132 -4.78 14.85 0.86
CA ASN A 132 -5.80 14.71 -0.17
C ASN A 132 -5.52 13.51 -1.11
N PRO A 133 -4.30 13.32 -1.66
CA PRO A 133 -4.03 12.15 -2.50
C PRO A 133 -4.11 10.79 -1.79
N PHE A 134 -3.95 10.74 -0.47
CA PHE A 134 -4.13 9.50 0.31
C PHE A 134 -5.58 9.09 0.36
N VAL A 135 -6.47 10.06 0.56
CA VAL A 135 -7.92 9.83 0.57
C VAL A 135 -8.39 9.46 -0.83
N SER A 136 -7.87 10.14 -1.86
CA SER A 136 -8.18 9.87 -3.27
C SER A 136 -7.80 8.44 -3.69
N THR A 137 -6.63 7.98 -3.24
CA THR A 137 -6.12 6.64 -3.59
C THR A 137 -6.73 5.53 -2.73
N ALA A 138 -7.37 5.85 -1.60
CA ALA A 138 -8.03 4.86 -0.74
C ALA A 138 -9.14 4.09 -1.47
N GLY A 139 -9.75 4.68 -2.51
CA GLY A 139 -10.76 4.01 -3.33
C GLY A 139 -10.25 2.74 -4.03
N TRP A 140 -8.95 2.68 -4.33
CA TRP A 140 -8.33 1.51 -4.97
C TRP A 140 -8.12 0.34 -4.03
N VAL A 141 -8.28 0.52 -2.72
CA VAL A 141 -8.10 -0.56 -1.73
C VAL A 141 -9.11 -1.68 -1.97
N LEU A 142 -10.37 -1.35 -2.27
CA LEU A 142 -11.42 -2.34 -2.50
C LEU A 142 -11.13 -3.31 -3.66
N PRO A 143 -10.86 -2.84 -4.90
CA PRO A 143 -10.49 -3.73 -5.98
C PRO A 143 -9.17 -4.44 -5.72
N ALA A 144 -8.19 -3.78 -5.08
CA ALA A 144 -6.90 -4.39 -4.75
C ALA A 144 -7.00 -5.55 -3.75
N LEU A 145 -7.96 -5.52 -2.83
CA LEU A 145 -8.23 -6.65 -1.92
C LEU A 145 -8.65 -7.91 -2.68
N ILE A 146 -9.32 -7.75 -3.82
CA ILE A 146 -9.83 -8.87 -4.61
C ILE A 146 -8.90 -9.24 -5.75
N SER A 147 -8.30 -8.31 -6.50
CA SER A 147 -7.35 -8.72 -7.53
C SER A 147 -6.05 -9.25 -6.90
N GLY A 148 -5.67 -8.69 -5.75
CA GLY A 148 -4.34 -8.86 -5.17
C GLY A 148 -3.25 -8.44 -6.16
N GLU A 149 -1.99 -8.54 -5.75
CA GLU A 149 -0.90 -8.54 -6.73
C GLU A 149 -0.89 -9.89 -7.47
N ALA A 150 -1.56 -9.96 -8.62
CA ALA A 150 -1.72 -11.19 -9.39
C ALA A 150 -0.38 -11.86 -9.70
N ILE A 151 0.62 -11.09 -10.12
CA ILE A 151 1.95 -11.63 -10.46
C ILE A 151 2.65 -12.17 -9.20
N VAL A 152 2.63 -11.42 -8.09
CA VAL A 152 3.25 -11.86 -6.83
C VAL A 152 2.55 -13.08 -6.26
N SER A 153 1.23 -13.14 -6.33
CA SER A 153 0.47 -14.32 -5.88
C SER A 153 0.72 -15.56 -6.74
N ILE A 154 0.97 -15.41 -8.04
CA ILE A 154 1.43 -16.53 -8.89
C ILE A 154 2.81 -17.00 -8.44
N VAL A 155 3.76 -16.08 -8.26
CA VAL A 155 5.14 -16.43 -7.86
C VAL A 155 5.18 -17.09 -6.49
N LEU A 156 4.46 -16.51 -5.52
CA LEU A 156 4.34 -17.04 -4.17
C LEU A 156 3.39 -18.24 -4.09
N SER A 157 2.76 -18.69 -5.19
CA SER A 157 1.75 -19.77 -5.18
C SER A 157 0.64 -19.57 -4.13
N LEU A 158 0.17 -18.33 -3.99
CA LEU A 158 -0.87 -17.99 -3.03
C LEU A 158 -2.27 -18.36 -3.57
N PRO A 159 -3.18 -18.87 -2.71
CA PRO A 159 -4.54 -19.21 -3.09
C PRO A 159 -5.42 -17.94 -3.13
N THR A 160 -5.08 -17.00 -4.01
CA THR A 160 -5.84 -15.76 -4.22
C THR A 160 -6.63 -15.81 -5.53
N THR A 161 -7.46 -14.80 -5.73
CA THR A 161 -8.30 -14.57 -6.90
C THR A 161 -7.52 -14.09 -8.13
N GLY A 162 -6.33 -13.51 -7.96
CA GLY A 162 -5.45 -13.09 -9.07
C GLY A 162 -5.04 -14.24 -10.02
N PRO A 163 -4.44 -15.34 -9.51
CA PRO A 163 -4.13 -16.52 -10.32
C PRO A 163 -5.35 -17.16 -10.97
N LEU A 164 -6.51 -17.13 -10.28
CA LEU A 164 -7.78 -17.64 -10.84
C LEU A 164 -8.26 -16.80 -12.02
N LEU A 165 -8.20 -15.47 -11.90
CA LEU A 165 -8.50 -14.57 -13.00
C LEU A 165 -7.57 -14.83 -14.20
N LEU A 166 -6.26 -14.91 -13.98
CA LEU A 166 -5.33 -15.18 -15.08
C LEU A 166 -5.63 -16.52 -15.77
N ARG A 167 -5.89 -17.58 -14.99
CA ARG A 167 -6.24 -18.90 -15.54
C ARG A 167 -7.52 -18.83 -16.37
N SER A 168 -8.56 -18.15 -15.89
CA SER A 168 -9.82 -17.99 -16.62
C SER A 168 -9.64 -17.27 -17.96
N LEU A 169 -8.77 -16.26 -18.01
CA LEU A 169 -8.42 -15.55 -19.25
C LEU A 169 -7.66 -16.47 -20.22
N MET A 170 -6.69 -17.25 -19.73
CA MET A 170 -5.91 -18.18 -20.56
C MET A 170 -6.74 -19.36 -21.07
N SER A 171 -7.66 -19.88 -20.26
CA SER A 171 -8.56 -20.97 -20.63
C SER A 171 -9.80 -20.50 -21.39
N GLN A 172 -9.91 -19.20 -21.68
CA GLN A 172 -11.07 -18.59 -22.33
C GLN A 172 -12.41 -18.89 -21.62
N ASP A 173 -12.38 -19.05 -20.29
CA ASP A 173 -13.60 -19.10 -19.49
C ASP A 173 -14.16 -17.67 -19.34
N MET A 174 -14.86 -17.23 -20.38
CA MET A 174 -15.36 -15.86 -20.48
C MET A 174 -16.39 -15.53 -19.39
N TYR A 175 -17.12 -16.52 -18.88
CA TYR A 175 -18.09 -16.32 -17.82
C TYR A 175 -17.39 -16.01 -16.49
N LEU A 176 -16.38 -16.82 -16.12
CA LEU A 176 -15.62 -16.60 -14.91
C LEU A 176 -14.78 -15.31 -15.00
N ALA A 177 -14.07 -15.12 -16.11
CA ALA A 177 -13.28 -13.91 -16.35
C ALA A 177 -14.15 -12.65 -16.35
N GLY A 178 -15.29 -12.69 -17.04
CA GLY A 178 -16.25 -11.58 -17.09
C GLY A 178 -16.82 -11.24 -15.71
N SER A 179 -17.12 -12.25 -14.89
CA SER A 179 -17.60 -12.06 -13.51
C SER A 179 -16.56 -11.35 -12.64
N PHE A 180 -15.28 -11.74 -12.74
CA PHE A 180 -14.19 -11.05 -12.06
C PHE A 180 -14.04 -9.59 -12.52
N ILE A 181 -14.05 -9.34 -13.83
CA ILE A 181 -13.92 -7.98 -14.39
C ILE A 181 -15.08 -7.11 -13.93
N LEU A 182 -16.31 -7.62 -13.98
CA LEU A 182 -17.50 -6.89 -13.53
C LEU A 182 -17.40 -6.57 -12.04
N MET A 183 -17.06 -7.55 -11.20
CA MET A 183 -16.88 -7.35 -9.77
C MET A 183 -15.78 -6.31 -9.46
N LEU A 184 -14.62 -6.41 -10.10
CA LEU A 184 -13.52 -5.46 -9.93
C LEU A 184 -13.92 -4.05 -10.38
N SER A 185 -14.67 -3.94 -11.48
CA SER A 185 -15.18 -2.66 -11.99
C SER A 185 -16.17 -2.04 -11.00
N THR A 186 -17.13 -2.81 -10.49
CA THR A 186 -18.08 -2.35 -9.47
C THR A 186 -17.38 -1.92 -8.19
N LEU A 187 -16.41 -2.69 -7.70
CA LEU A 187 -15.63 -2.33 -6.51
C LEU A 187 -14.78 -1.08 -6.73
N THR A 188 -14.24 -0.91 -7.95
CA THR A 188 -13.52 0.31 -8.32
C THR A 188 -14.45 1.51 -8.27
N LEU A 189 -15.63 1.43 -8.89
CA LEU A 189 -16.63 2.52 -8.88
C LEU A 189 -17.09 2.88 -7.45
N LEU A 190 -17.38 1.87 -6.63
CA LEU A 190 -17.75 2.08 -5.23
C LEU A 190 -16.59 2.70 -4.44
N GLY A 191 -15.37 2.19 -4.65
CA GLY A 191 -14.17 2.69 -4.00
C GLY A 191 -13.88 4.14 -4.36
N THR A 192 -13.95 4.51 -5.65
CA THR A 192 -13.74 5.89 -6.11
C THR A 192 -14.82 6.81 -5.55
N LEU A 193 -16.09 6.40 -5.57
CA LEU A 193 -17.18 7.19 -4.98
C LEU A 193 -16.97 7.44 -3.49
N LEU A 194 -16.56 6.42 -2.73
CA LEU A 194 -16.24 6.57 -1.31
C LEU A 194 -15.06 7.53 -1.10
N SER A 195 -14.02 7.41 -1.92
CA SER A 195 -12.88 8.33 -1.92
C SER A 195 -13.31 9.78 -2.16
N ASP A 196 -14.17 10.02 -3.15
CA ASP A 196 -14.63 11.37 -3.51
C ASP A 196 -15.48 12.00 -2.38
N ILE A 197 -16.35 11.20 -1.75
CA ILE A 197 -17.11 11.63 -0.58
C ILE A 197 -16.17 11.98 0.59
N LEU A 198 -15.17 11.15 0.86
CA LEU A 198 -14.19 11.39 1.92
C LEU A 198 -13.36 12.66 1.63
N LEU A 199 -12.97 12.88 0.38
CA LEU A 199 -12.31 14.11 -0.05
C LEU A 199 -13.18 15.35 0.19
N ALA A 200 -14.45 15.30 -0.21
CA ALA A 200 -15.40 16.40 -0.01
C ALA A 200 -15.71 16.68 1.47
N LEU A 201 -15.51 15.71 2.37
CA LEU A 201 -15.60 15.88 3.82
C LEU A 201 -14.31 16.46 4.41
N LEU A 202 -13.15 16.01 3.91
CA LEU A 202 -11.85 16.40 4.44
C LEU A 202 -11.43 17.81 4.00
N ASP A 203 -11.72 18.17 2.75
CA ASP A 203 -11.44 19.47 2.17
C ASP A 203 -12.74 20.21 1.77
N PRO A 204 -13.22 21.17 2.59
CA PRO A 204 -14.42 21.94 2.28
C PRO A 204 -14.26 22.88 1.08
N ARG A 205 -13.04 23.06 0.53
CA ARG A 205 -12.82 23.83 -0.71
C ARG A 205 -13.33 23.09 -1.95
N ILE A 206 -13.44 21.77 -1.88
CA ILE A 206 -13.99 20.94 -2.97
C ILE A 206 -15.51 21.16 -3.11
N ARG A 207 -16.18 21.78 -2.12
CA ARG A 207 -17.64 22.03 -2.11
C ARG A 207 -18.09 23.31 -2.81
N LEU A 208 -17.19 24.05 -3.47
CA LEU A 208 -17.53 25.34 -4.09
C LEU A 208 -17.15 25.37 -5.58
N GLU A 209 -17.80 24.51 -6.37
CA GLU A 209 -18.29 24.80 -7.74
C GLU A 209 -19.60 24.06 -7.97
#